data_AF-A0A956E6Q1-F1
#
_entry.id   AF-A0A956E6Q1-F1
#
_cell.length_a   1.000
_cell.length_b   1.000
_cell.length_c   1.000
_cell.angle_alpha   90.00
_cell.angle_beta   90.00
_cell.angle_gamma   90.00
#
_symmetry.space_group_name_H-M   'P 1'
#
loop_
_entity.id
_entity.type
_entity.pdbx_description
1 polymer ?
#
loop_
_entity_poly.entity_id
_entity_poly.type
_entity_poly.pdbx_seq_one_letter_code
_entity_poly.pdbx_strand_id
1 'polypeptide(L)'
;MRALRLKPPLVAALVLIASGAAYAARESGDRARAEQLLGSLGSADPALVSEPVSNAKAALKRANDMRAASDLEHAELTEGIAYEWAATAGDLTRAAKSEAEVQKLETQLKDVETKKLRAQALLEETIARRERAKGKLRDFEEPKSKSDAGERSAEEPAAKAPAAPAKGAK
;
A
#
# COMPACT_ATOMS: atom_id res chain seq x y z
N MET A 1 -15.12 23.99 -31.33
CA MET A 1 -15.03 22.59 -30.88
C MET A 1 -14.34 21.78 -31.96
N ARG A 2 -13.05 21.48 -31.78
CA ARG A 2 -12.26 20.61 -32.68
C ARG A 2 -11.63 19.53 -31.82
N ALA A 3 -12.06 18.30 -32.04
CA ALA A 3 -11.56 17.12 -31.35
C ALA A 3 -10.19 16.74 -31.90
N LEU A 4 -9.15 16.79 -31.07
CA LEU A 4 -7.85 16.20 -31.36
C LEU A 4 -7.85 14.77 -30.81
N ARG A 5 -7.98 13.81 -31.72
CA ARG A 5 -7.77 12.38 -31.44
C ARG A 5 -6.26 12.14 -31.32
N LEU A 6 -5.78 11.84 -30.11
CA LEU A 6 -4.43 11.29 -29.92
C LEU A 6 -4.45 9.78 -30.22
N LYS A 7 -3.61 9.34 -31.16
CA LYS A 7 -3.27 7.92 -31.38
C LYS A 7 -2.09 7.55 -30.47
N PRO A 8 -2.09 6.38 -29.82
CA PRO A 8 -0.91 5.90 -29.11
C PRO A 8 0.10 5.25 -30.10
N PRO A 9 1.41 5.51 -30.01
CA PRO A 9 2.39 4.65 -30.63
C PRO A 9 2.68 3.45 -29.73
N LEU A 10 2.26 2.30 -30.24
CA LEU A 10 2.72 0.98 -29.88
C LEU A 10 4.18 0.86 -30.37
N VAL A 11 5.15 0.87 -29.46
CA VAL A 11 6.55 0.55 -29.77
C VAL A 11 6.98 -0.59 -28.85
N ALA A 12 6.90 -1.79 -29.40
CA ALA A 12 7.66 -2.93 -28.94
C ALA A 12 9.06 -2.83 -29.56
N ALA A 13 10.11 -2.86 -28.73
CA ALA A 13 11.48 -3.06 -29.19
C ALA A 13 12.35 -3.64 -28.06
N LEU A 14 12.51 -4.96 -28.11
CA LEU A 14 13.76 -5.71 -27.95
C LEU A 14 14.90 -5.00 -27.18
N VAL A 15 15.16 -5.42 -25.94
CA VAL A 15 16.46 -5.18 -25.29
C VAL A 15 17.11 -6.51 -24.93
N LEU A 16 18.34 -6.63 -25.41
CA LEU A 16 19.23 -7.78 -25.45
C LEU A 16 19.37 -8.55 -24.13
N ILE A 17 19.40 -9.87 -24.30
CA ILE A 17 20.10 -10.82 -23.43
C ILE A 17 21.59 -10.43 -23.44
N ALA A 18 22.04 -9.77 -22.37
CA ALA A 18 23.45 -9.47 -22.11
C ALA A 18 23.83 -9.96 -20.70
N SER A 19 23.64 -11.26 -20.44
CA SER A 19 23.94 -11.86 -19.13
C SER A 19 25.29 -12.59 -19.07
N GLY A 20 26.17 -12.43 -20.06
CA GLY A 20 27.35 -13.30 -20.22
C GLY A 20 28.74 -12.72 -19.94
N ALA A 21 28.89 -11.39 -19.76
CA ALA A 21 30.23 -10.76 -19.81
C ALA A 21 30.59 -9.89 -18.57
N ALA A 22 29.91 -10.09 -17.43
CA ALA A 22 30.21 -9.35 -16.19
C ALA A 22 31.16 -10.10 -15.23
N TYR A 23 31.72 -11.26 -15.62
CA TYR A 23 32.51 -12.12 -14.73
C TYR A 23 34.02 -11.82 -14.69
N ALA A 24 34.55 -10.99 -15.59
CA ALA A 24 36.00 -10.83 -15.73
C ALA A 24 36.59 -9.53 -15.10
N ALA A 25 35.79 -8.77 -14.34
CA ALA A 25 36.25 -7.56 -13.65
C ALA A 25 35.79 -7.50 -12.18
N ARG A 26 35.53 -8.66 -11.57
CA ARG A 26 35.16 -8.80 -10.14
C ARG A 26 36.38 -8.96 -9.21
N GLU A 27 37.58 -8.83 -9.77
CA GLU A 27 38.85 -9.43 -9.29
C GLU A 27 39.60 -8.66 -8.18
N SER A 28 38.92 -7.88 -7.32
CA SER A 28 39.54 -7.33 -6.08
C SER A 28 38.59 -6.51 -5.19
N GLY A 29 37.33 -6.33 -5.60
CA GLY A 29 36.40 -5.41 -4.93
C GLY A 29 35.40 -6.06 -3.97
N ASP A 30 35.10 -7.34 -4.11
CA ASP A 30 33.95 -7.95 -3.42
C ASP A 30 34.10 -7.95 -1.90
N ARG A 31 35.31 -8.19 -1.38
CA ARG A 31 35.60 -8.00 0.05
C ARG A 31 35.32 -6.57 0.52
N ALA A 32 35.91 -5.57 -0.15
CA ALA A 32 35.76 -4.18 0.25
C ALA A 32 34.28 -3.74 0.19
N ARG A 33 33.54 -4.20 -0.83
CA ARG A 33 32.10 -3.96 -0.96
C ARG A 33 31.30 -4.65 0.13
N ALA A 34 31.62 -5.90 0.47
CA ALA A 34 30.98 -6.62 1.56
C ALA A 34 31.20 -5.90 2.90
N GLU A 35 32.44 -5.51 3.21
CA GLU A 35 32.79 -4.77 4.42
C GLU A 35 32.12 -3.39 4.46
N GLN A 36 32.07 -2.66 3.34
CA GLN A 36 31.36 -1.38 3.22
C GLN A 36 29.85 -1.55 3.49
N LEU A 37 29.22 -2.56 2.88
CA LEU A 37 27.80 -2.85 3.10
C LEU A 37 27.55 -3.21 4.57
N LEU A 38 28.36 -4.10 5.14
CA LEU A 38 28.27 -4.47 6.56
C LEU A 38 28.43 -3.27 7.49
N GLY A 39 29.34 -2.33 7.17
CA GLY A 39 29.51 -1.09 7.92
C GLY A 39 28.30 -0.15 7.83
N SER A 40 27.58 -0.15 6.71
CA SER A 40 26.39 0.68 6.51
C SER A 40 25.14 0.18 7.26
N LEU A 41 25.13 -1.08 7.73
CA LEU A 41 24.00 -1.71 8.40
C LEU A 41 23.90 -1.39 9.91
N GLY A 42 24.75 -0.51 10.45
CA GLY A 42 24.83 -0.25 11.89
C GLY A 42 23.53 0.24 12.56
N SER A 43 22.59 0.81 11.80
CA SER A 43 21.28 1.25 12.29
C SER A 43 20.11 0.34 11.84
N ALA A 44 20.39 -0.81 11.23
CA ALA A 44 19.35 -1.74 10.79
C ALA A 44 18.78 -2.54 11.97
N ASP A 45 17.56 -3.04 11.82
CA ASP A 45 16.92 -3.89 12.83
C ASP A 45 17.65 -5.25 12.92
N PRO A 46 18.25 -5.60 14.06
CA PRO A 46 18.99 -6.86 14.22
C PRO A 46 18.10 -8.08 14.02
N ALA A 47 16.80 -8.01 14.26
CA ALA A 47 15.89 -9.13 14.02
C ALA A 47 15.79 -9.49 12.53
N LEU A 48 15.94 -8.51 11.64
CA LEU A 48 15.87 -8.71 10.20
C LEU A 48 17.21 -9.09 9.57
N VAL A 49 18.31 -8.53 10.07
CA VAL A 49 19.62 -8.64 9.39
C VAL A 49 20.62 -9.57 10.06
N SER A 50 20.33 -10.09 11.26
CA SER A 50 21.31 -10.88 12.04
C SER A 50 21.84 -12.11 11.31
N GLU A 51 20.97 -12.91 10.69
CA GLU A 51 21.36 -14.10 9.94
C GLU A 51 22.25 -13.77 8.72
N PRO A 52 21.82 -12.93 7.75
CA PRO A 52 22.65 -12.62 6.58
C PRO A 52 23.95 -11.91 6.97
N VAL A 53 23.94 -11.06 8.01
CA VAL A 53 25.18 -10.44 8.55
C VAL A 53 26.12 -11.48 9.13
N SER A 54 25.61 -12.47 9.87
CA SER A 54 26.41 -13.58 10.40
C SER A 54 27.03 -14.40 9.27
N ASN A 55 26.24 -14.74 8.25
CA ASN A 55 26.70 -15.50 7.09
C ASN A 55 27.77 -14.75 6.28
N ALA A 56 27.60 -13.45 6.07
CA ALA A 56 28.59 -12.60 5.40
C ALA A 56 29.92 -12.59 6.18
N LYS A 57 29.88 -12.40 7.51
CA LYS A 57 31.07 -12.41 8.37
C LYS A 57 31.76 -13.78 8.38
N ALA A 58 31.00 -14.87 8.43
CA ALA A 58 31.52 -16.22 8.36
C ALA A 58 32.20 -16.51 7.01
N ALA A 59 31.61 -16.05 5.90
CA ALA A 59 32.21 -16.14 4.58
C ALA A 59 33.52 -15.34 4.48
N LEU A 60 33.56 -14.08 4.94
CA LEU A 60 34.80 -13.29 4.99
C LEU A 60 35.90 -13.97 5.81
N LYS A 61 35.54 -14.58 6.95
CA LYS A 61 36.50 -15.36 7.74
C LYS A 61 37.06 -16.54 6.94
N ARG A 62 36.21 -17.33 6.29
CA ARG A 62 36.67 -18.47 5.46
C ARG A 62 37.55 -18.02 4.31
N ALA A 63 37.23 -16.91 3.65
CA ALA A 63 38.07 -16.34 2.60
C ALA A 63 39.45 -15.93 3.13
N ASN A 64 39.54 -15.35 4.34
CA ASN A 64 40.83 -15.06 4.98
C ASN A 64 41.65 -16.34 5.21
N ASP A 65 41.02 -17.40 5.70
CA ASP A 65 41.67 -18.68 5.95
C ASP A 65 42.20 -19.30 4.63
N MET A 66 41.45 -19.18 3.52
CA MET A 66 41.88 -19.62 2.18
C MET A 66 43.06 -18.79 1.63
N ARG A 67 43.03 -17.46 1.78
CA ARG A 67 44.17 -16.60 1.40
C ARG A 67 45.44 -16.97 2.17
N ALA A 68 45.32 -17.26 3.48
CA ALA A 68 46.45 -17.70 4.29
C ALA A 68 47.03 -19.05 3.82
N ALA A 69 46.19 -19.92 3.24
CA ALA A 69 46.60 -21.17 2.61
C ALA A 69 47.08 -21.01 1.15
N SER A 70 47.20 -19.78 0.65
CA SER A 70 47.52 -19.46 -0.76
C SER A 70 46.50 -19.98 -1.80
N ASP A 71 45.27 -20.29 -1.37
CA ASP A 71 44.15 -20.66 -2.25
C ASP A 71 43.36 -19.42 -2.64
N LEU A 72 43.91 -18.64 -3.57
CA LEU A 72 43.39 -17.32 -3.93
C LEU A 72 42.07 -17.39 -4.71
N GLU A 73 41.92 -18.36 -5.61
CA GLU A 73 40.72 -18.53 -6.44
C GLU A 73 39.48 -18.80 -5.57
N HIS A 74 39.57 -19.75 -4.63
CA HIS A 74 38.44 -20.03 -3.74
C HIS A 74 38.20 -18.90 -2.73
N ALA A 75 39.26 -18.18 -2.32
CA ALA A 75 39.10 -17.02 -1.47
C ALA A 75 38.25 -15.93 -2.16
N GLU A 76 38.53 -15.62 -3.42
CA GLU A 76 37.78 -14.63 -4.20
C GLU A 76 36.33 -15.04 -4.40
N LEU A 77 36.07 -16.31 -4.75
CA LEU A 77 34.70 -16.84 -4.83
C LEU A 77 33.97 -16.72 -3.49
N THR A 78 34.65 -16.98 -2.38
CA THR A 78 34.08 -16.87 -1.04
C THR A 78 33.84 -15.42 -0.62
N GLU A 79 34.67 -14.48 -1.05
CA GLU A 79 34.43 -13.03 -0.90
C GLU A 79 33.20 -12.58 -1.68
N GLY A 80 32.99 -13.12 -2.89
CA GLY A 80 31.75 -12.93 -3.64
C GLY A 80 30.52 -13.41 -2.86
N ILE A 81 30.58 -14.59 -2.24
CA ILE A 81 29.50 -15.10 -1.37
C ILE A 81 29.25 -14.16 -0.18
N ALA A 82 30.31 -13.64 0.44
CA ALA A 82 30.17 -12.68 1.53
C ALA A 82 29.45 -11.40 1.09
N TYR A 83 29.77 -10.90 -0.12
CA TYR A 83 29.11 -9.76 -0.72
C TYR A 83 27.61 -10.03 -0.94
N GLU A 84 27.24 -11.18 -1.51
CA GLU A 84 25.82 -11.52 -1.74
C GLU A 84 25.01 -11.57 -0.43
N TRP A 85 25.58 -12.12 0.65
CA TRP A 85 24.95 -12.09 1.97
C TRP A 85 24.81 -10.67 2.54
N ALA A 86 25.84 -9.84 2.40
CA ALA A 86 25.79 -8.44 2.84
C ALA A 86 24.77 -7.62 2.02
N ALA A 87 24.68 -7.86 0.71
CA ALA A 87 23.69 -7.26 -0.17
C ALA A 87 22.27 -7.67 0.22
N THR A 88 22.06 -8.96 0.51
CA THR A 88 20.77 -9.50 1.00
C THR A 88 20.32 -8.78 2.27
N ALA A 89 21.20 -8.56 3.24
CA ALA A 89 20.87 -7.78 4.45
C ALA A 89 20.47 -6.33 4.13
N GLY A 90 21.15 -5.71 3.15
CA GLY A 90 20.80 -4.39 2.63
C GLY A 90 19.43 -4.35 1.95
N ASP A 91 19.09 -5.37 1.16
CA ASP A 91 17.80 -5.53 0.51
C ASP A 91 16.67 -5.71 1.52
N LEU A 92 16.85 -6.56 2.54
CA LEU A 92 15.87 -6.73 3.62
C LEU A 92 15.59 -5.40 4.35
N THR A 93 16.64 -4.61 4.60
CA THR A 93 16.49 -3.29 5.24
C THR A 93 15.71 -2.32 4.34
N ARG A 94 15.95 -2.33 3.03
CA ARG A 94 15.18 -1.50 2.07
C ARG A 94 13.73 -1.95 1.98
N ALA A 95 13.50 -3.26 1.90
CA ALA A 95 12.16 -3.85 1.86
C ALA A 95 11.35 -3.45 3.10
N ALA A 96 11.90 -3.64 4.30
CA ALA A 96 11.23 -3.26 5.56
C ALA A 96 10.88 -1.76 5.63
N LYS A 97 11.77 -0.88 5.13
CA LYS A 97 11.47 0.56 5.03
C LYS A 97 10.30 0.83 4.08
N SER A 98 10.30 0.19 2.91
CA SER A 98 9.22 0.36 1.93
C SER A 98 7.88 -0.16 2.46
N GLU A 99 7.87 -1.27 3.19
CA GLU A 99 6.66 -1.80 3.84
C GLU A 99 6.12 -0.83 4.90
N ALA A 100 6.99 -0.26 5.73
CA ALA A 100 6.60 0.75 6.72
C ALA A 100 6.00 2.01 6.07
N GLU A 101 6.56 2.45 4.93
CA GLU A 101 6.02 3.58 4.16
C GLU A 101 4.64 3.25 3.57
N VAL A 102 4.45 2.05 3.01
CA VAL A 102 3.14 1.59 2.49
C VAL A 102 2.10 1.56 3.61
N GLN A 103 2.41 0.98 4.78
CA GLN A 103 1.50 0.95 5.93
C GLN A 103 1.09 2.35 6.40
N LYS A 104 2.03 3.30 6.38
CA LYS A 104 1.74 4.70 6.70
C LYS A 104 0.81 5.32 5.67
N LEU A 105 1.05 5.10 4.38
CA LEU A 105 0.20 5.59 3.30
C LEU A 105 -1.21 5.00 3.36
N GLU A 106 -1.35 3.71 3.65
CA GLU A 106 -2.65 3.06 3.84
C GLU A 106 -3.45 3.69 4.99
N THR A 107 -2.79 4.01 6.10
CA THR A 107 -3.42 4.68 7.23
C THR A 107 -3.90 6.08 6.84
N GLN A 108 -3.06 6.84 6.13
CA GLN A 108 -3.42 8.17 5.64
C GLN A 108 -4.59 8.12 4.63
N LEU A 109 -4.61 7.11 3.76
CA LEU A 109 -5.70 6.90 2.81
C LEU A 109 -7.03 6.66 3.54
N LYS A 110 -7.06 5.76 4.54
CA LYS A 110 -8.24 5.48 5.36
C LYS A 110 -8.77 6.73 6.06
N ASP A 111 -7.87 7.58 6.57
CA ASP A 111 -8.25 8.86 7.19
C ASP A 111 -8.88 9.83 6.18
N VAL A 112 -8.31 9.93 4.97
CA VAL A 112 -8.84 10.77 3.89
C VAL A 112 -10.21 10.27 3.42
N GLU A 113 -10.38 8.96 3.27
CA GLU A 113 -11.66 8.33 2.92
C GLU A 113 -12.73 8.61 3.97
N THR A 114 -12.39 8.48 5.26
CA THR A 114 -13.30 8.79 6.37
C THR A 114 -13.74 10.26 6.34
N LYS A 115 -12.78 11.18 6.11
CA LYS A 115 -13.08 12.62 5.98
C LYS A 115 -13.97 12.91 4.77
N LYS A 116 -13.72 12.24 3.64
CA LYS A 116 -14.54 12.35 2.43
C LYS A 116 -15.97 11.91 2.69
N LEU A 117 -16.18 10.74 3.31
CA LEU A 117 -17.52 10.24 3.64
C LEU A 117 -18.26 11.21 4.57
N ARG A 118 -17.59 11.74 5.59
CA ARG A 118 -18.18 12.76 6.48
C ARG A 118 -18.55 14.03 5.72
N ALA A 119 -17.70 14.51 4.83
CA ALA A 119 -17.98 15.69 4.02
C ALA A 119 -19.20 15.46 3.09
N GLN A 120 -19.30 14.28 2.48
CA GLN A 120 -20.47 13.90 1.67
C GLN A 120 -21.76 13.89 2.50
N ALA A 121 -21.75 13.30 3.68
CA ALA A 121 -22.90 13.30 4.59
C ALA A 121 -23.34 14.73 4.98
N LEU A 122 -22.40 15.63 5.26
CA LEU A 122 -22.71 17.04 5.55
C LEU A 122 -23.29 17.78 4.34
N LEU A 123 -22.82 17.47 3.13
CA LEU A 123 -23.38 18.03 1.89
C LEU A 123 -24.81 17.54 1.65
N GLU A 124 -25.07 16.25 1.85
CA GLU A 124 -26.42 15.68 1.73
C GLU A 124 -27.37 16.29 2.78
N GLU A 125 -26.91 16.45 4.02
CA GLU A 125 -27.69 17.09 5.06
C GLU A 125 -28.02 18.56 4.73
N THR A 126 -27.04 19.33 4.26
CA THR A 126 -27.25 20.74 3.87
C THR A 126 -28.21 20.87 2.69
N ILE A 127 -28.13 19.97 1.71
CA ILE A 127 -29.11 19.89 0.61
C ILE A 127 -30.50 19.60 1.18
N ALA A 128 -30.66 18.60 2.05
CA ALA A 128 -31.95 18.26 2.65
C ALA A 128 -32.53 19.40 3.50
N ARG A 129 -31.70 20.11 4.27
CA ARG A 129 -32.11 21.31 5.03
C ARG A 129 -32.58 22.43 4.10
N ARG A 130 -31.85 22.67 3.01
CA ARG A 130 -32.21 23.67 1.99
C ARG A 130 -33.53 23.35 1.31
N GLU A 131 -33.74 22.10 0.89
CA GLU A 131 -34.98 21.72 0.22
C GLU A 131 -36.19 21.80 1.17
N ARG A 132 -36.05 21.44 2.45
CA ARG A 132 -37.09 21.68 3.48
C ARG A 132 -37.39 23.17 3.65
N ALA A 133 -36.37 24.02 3.69
CA ALA A 133 -36.56 25.47 3.81
C ALA A 133 -37.29 26.06 2.60
N LYS A 134 -36.93 25.63 1.38
CA LYS A 134 -37.64 26.02 0.14
C LYS A 134 -39.09 25.55 0.14
N GLY A 135 -39.37 24.34 0.62
CA GLY A 135 -40.75 23.83 0.77
C GLY A 135 -41.58 24.76 1.65
N LYS A 136 -41.06 25.12 2.83
CA LYS A 136 -41.73 26.06 3.73
C LYS A 136 -41.97 27.44 3.11
N LEU A 137 -41.02 27.96 2.32
CA LEU A 137 -41.20 29.24 1.63
C LEU A 137 -42.34 29.18 0.60
N ARG A 138 -42.43 28.07 -0.17
CA ARG A 138 -43.55 27.86 -1.11
C ARG A 138 -44.90 27.80 -0.38
N ASP A 139 -44.97 27.16 0.78
CA ASP A 139 -46.20 27.09 1.60
C ASP A 139 -46.66 28.49 2.08
N PHE A 140 -45.75 29.47 2.19
CA PHE A 140 -46.08 30.85 2.53
C PHE A 140 -46.41 31.72 1.30
N GLU A 141 -45.79 31.44 0.16
CA GLU A 141 -45.98 32.19 -1.10
C GLU A 141 -47.27 31.80 -1.82
N GLU A 142 -47.71 30.54 -1.72
CA GLU A 142 -49.00 30.12 -2.26
C GLU A 142 -50.13 30.67 -1.38
N PRO A 143 -50.99 31.59 -1.88
CA PRO A 143 -52.14 32.03 -1.12
C PRO A 143 -53.01 30.81 -0.84
N LYS A 144 -53.39 30.58 0.42
CA LYS A 144 -54.33 29.52 0.82
C LYS A 144 -55.66 29.69 0.08
N SER A 145 -55.74 29.22 -1.16
CA SER A 145 -56.98 29.19 -1.92
C SER A 145 -57.80 28.02 -1.39
N LYS A 146 -58.59 28.30 -0.35
CA LYS A 146 -59.81 27.60 0.05
C LYS A 146 -59.87 26.11 -0.31
N SER A 147 -59.24 25.27 0.51
CA SER A 147 -59.66 23.88 0.68
C SER A 147 -59.44 23.47 2.15
N ASP A 148 -60.23 24.10 3.02
CA ASP A 148 -60.39 23.72 4.43
C ASP A 148 -61.85 23.28 4.67
N ALA A 149 -62.44 22.59 3.68
CA ALA A 149 -63.79 22.06 3.74
C ALA A 149 -63.81 20.61 3.22
N GLY A 150 -63.87 19.66 4.16
CA GLY A 150 -63.89 18.20 3.93
C GLY A 150 -62.47 17.64 3.97
N GLU A 151 -62.08 16.76 4.89
CA GLU A 151 -62.81 15.62 5.42
C GLU A 151 -62.40 15.36 6.88
N ARG A 152 -63.34 15.55 7.80
CA ARG A 152 -63.44 14.74 9.01
C ARG A 152 -64.41 13.61 8.70
N SER A 153 -63.90 12.49 8.16
CA SER A 153 -64.59 11.21 8.28
C SER A 153 -63.77 10.34 9.22
N ALA A 154 -64.36 10.12 10.39
CA ALA A 154 -63.95 9.09 11.31
C ALA A 154 -64.12 7.73 10.63
N GLU A 155 -63.08 6.90 10.62
CA GLU A 155 -63.26 5.46 10.46
C GLU A 155 -62.35 4.70 11.43
N GLU A 156 -63.03 3.78 12.10
CA GLU A 156 -62.81 2.95 13.28
C GLU A 156 -61.61 1.97 13.17
N PRO A 157 -60.99 1.54 14.29
CA PRO A 157 -59.85 0.65 14.26
C PRO A 157 -60.29 -0.82 14.22
N ALA A 158 -59.93 -1.55 13.15
CA ALA A 158 -60.08 -3.01 13.08
C ALA A 158 -58.71 -3.70 13.04
N ALA A 159 -58.53 -4.61 14.01
CA ALA A 159 -57.34 -5.39 14.27
C ALA A 159 -56.97 -6.39 13.16
N LYS A 160 -55.67 -6.59 12.93
CA LYS A 160 -55.10 -7.93 12.68
C LYS A 160 -53.58 -7.97 12.86
N ALA A 161 -53.14 -8.81 13.79
CA ALA A 161 -51.74 -9.19 13.99
C ALA A 161 -51.23 -10.06 12.83
N PRO A 162 -49.92 -10.03 12.52
CA PRO A 162 -49.25 -11.16 11.92
C PRO A 162 -48.31 -11.86 12.92
N ALA A 163 -48.47 -13.18 12.96
CA ALA A 163 -47.74 -14.13 13.76
C ALA A 163 -46.25 -14.23 13.37
N ALA A 164 -45.42 -14.50 14.38
CA ALA A 164 -44.03 -14.89 14.23
C ALA A 164 -43.90 -16.31 13.64
N PRO A 165 -42.87 -16.57 12.81
CA PRO A 165 -42.37 -17.93 12.62
C PRO A 165 -41.05 -18.16 13.38
N ALA A 166 -41.16 -19.15 14.27
CA ALA A 166 -40.20 -20.12 14.77
C ALA A 166 -38.70 -19.98 14.45
N LYS A 167 -37.91 -20.00 15.53
CA LYS A 167 -36.54 -20.51 15.56
C LYS A 167 -36.51 -22.01 15.22
N GLY A 168 -35.69 -22.41 14.25
CA GLY A 168 -35.07 -23.73 14.15
C GLY A 168 -33.61 -23.48 13.74
N ALA A 169 -32.61 -23.77 14.58
CA ALA A 169 -32.03 -25.09 14.84
C ALA A 169 -31.33 -25.69 13.60
N LYS A 170 -30.03 -25.39 13.47
CA LYS A 170 -28.94 -26.35 13.31
C LYS A 170 -27.61 -25.67 13.60
#